data_AF-A0A8D3WDP1-F1
#
_entry.id   AF-A0A8D3WDP1-F1
#
_cell.length_a   1.000
_cell.length_b   1.000
_cell.length_c   1.000
_cell.angle_alpha   90.00
_cell.angle_beta   90.00
_cell.angle_gamma   90.00
#
_symmetry.space_group_name_H-M   'P 1'
#
loop_
_entity.id
_entity.type
_entity.pdbx_description
1 polymer ?
#
loop_
_entity_poly.entity_id
_entity_poly.type
_entity_poly.pdbx_seq_one_letter_code
_entity_poly.pdbx_strand_id
1 'polypeptide(L)'
;MRHFSVTGYAAVTGREGAGAIVREAPSVEHGPTTQTDARPSLAQRRKEALRFEIAAEAVRLFAAQGVTATTGEQIAQAVGISARTLWRHFPTKESCVLPLLSAGLESAIDQLGDWPPDTGLLDYFTGLCRTGVLPAAAPVILDLIRMTSTDPALRAVWLQAHDDALPVLGELLARRTGGSPGDLRIKVHAATLNGALRAAAEDFAHRYGDDPDAAGSEIAACLLDALRAASEGLPY
;
A
#
# COMPACT_ATOMS: atom_id res chain seq x y z
N MET A 1 29.68 3.47 -5.43
CA MET A 1 28.59 3.04 -6.34
C MET A 1 28.14 1.65 -5.96
N ARG A 2 27.04 1.54 -5.21
CA ARG A 2 26.38 0.25 -4.91
C ARG A 2 24.96 0.36 -5.48
N HIS A 3 24.65 -0.51 -6.43
CA HIS A 3 23.30 -0.70 -6.98
C HIS A 3 22.40 -1.23 -5.85
N PHE A 4 21.35 -0.50 -5.50
CA PHE A 4 20.25 -1.04 -4.71
C PHE A 4 19.30 -1.76 -5.66
N SER A 5 19.25 -3.10 -5.55
CA SER A 5 18.35 -3.95 -6.32
C SER A 5 17.02 -4.07 -5.59
N VAL A 6 15.96 -3.50 -6.19
CA VAL A 6 14.57 -3.60 -5.73
C VAL A 6 13.96 -4.86 -6.36
N THR A 7 14.28 -6.04 -5.85
CA THR A 7 13.81 -7.33 -6.42
C THR A 7 13.31 -8.30 -5.36
N GLY A 8 12.63 -7.81 -4.33
CA GLY A 8 12.24 -8.65 -3.18
C GLY A 8 10.80 -8.50 -2.75
N TYR A 9 9.81 -8.69 -3.64
CA TYR A 9 8.42 -8.91 -3.21
C TYR A 9 7.69 -9.81 -4.22
N ALA A 10 7.99 -11.12 -4.18
CA ALA A 10 7.15 -12.18 -4.73
C ALA A 10 7.68 -13.55 -4.26
N ALA A 11 6.96 -14.22 -3.37
CA ALA A 11 7.10 -15.67 -3.19
C ALA A 11 5.77 -16.31 -2.78
N VAL A 12 5.26 -17.10 -3.73
CA VAL A 12 4.15 -18.05 -3.65
C VAL A 12 4.59 -19.30 -2.87
N THR A 13 3.68 -19.92 -2.12
CA THR A 13 3.66 -21.40 -2.00
C THR A 13 2.23 -21.93 -1.98
N GLY A 14 1.87 -22.67 -3.04
CA GLY A 14 0.69 -23.52 -3.09
C GLY A 14 0.96 -24.91 -2.51
N ARG A 15 -0.13 -25.65 -2.24
CA ARG A 15 -0.09 -27.07 -1.86
C ARG A 15 -1.21 -27.81 -2.60
N GLU A 16 -0.82 -28.74 -3.45
CA GLU A 16 -1.69 -29.75 -4.07
C GLU A 16 -1.77 -31.01 -3.19
N GLY A 17 -2.87 -31.76 -3.30
CA GLY A 17 -2.89 -33.20 -3.00
C GLY A 17 -4.22 -33.85 -2.65
N ALA A 18 -4.86 -34.45 -3.67
CA ALA A 18 -5.75 -35.63 -3.68
C ALA A 18 -7.15 -35.54 -3.00
N GLY A 19 -8.26 -36.03 -3.53
CA GLY A 19 -8.55 -36.83 -4.74
C GLY A 19 -9.78 -37.71 -4.47
N ALA A 20 -10.85 -37.65 -5.30
CA ALA A 20 -11.84 -38.73 -5.50
C ALA A 20 -12.93 -38.40 -6.56
N ILE A 21 -12.82 -39.04 -7.74
CA ILE A 21 -13.83 -39.80 -8.54
C ILE A 21 -15.30 -39.82 -8.01
N VAL A 22 -16.41 -39.78 -8.77
CA VAL A 22 -16.78 -39.88 -10.21
C VAL A 22 -18.26 -39.48 -10.38
N ARG A 23 -18.64 -38.80 -11.50
CA ARG A 23 -19.80 -39.12 -12.38
C ARG A 23 -20.05 -38.07 -13.49
N GLU A 24 -20.06 -38.54 -14.75
CA GLU A 24 -20.37 -37.82 -15.99
C GLU A 24 -21.88 -37.71 -16.29
N ALA A 25 -22.28 -36.55 -16.85
CA ALA A 25 -23.21 -36.33 -18.00
C ALA A 25 -23.64 -34.83 -18.10
N PRO A 26 -24.11 -34.31 -19.24
CA PRO A 26 -23.53 -34.29 -20.59
C PRO A 26 -23.18 -32.84 -21.05
N SER A 27 -22.46 -32.78 -22.16
CA SER A 27 -21.79 -31.62 -22.76
C SER A 27 -22.71 -30.45 -23.15
N VAL A 28 -22.35 -29.25 -22.68
CA VAL A 28 -22.77 -27.97 -23.27
C VAL A 28 -21.49 -27.26 -23.74
N GLU A 29 -21.31 -27.16 -25.06
CA GLU A 29 -20.23 -26.40 -25.68
C GLU A 29 -20.26 -24.95 -25.17
N HIS A 30 -19.32 -24.63 -24.28
CA HIS A 30 -18.96 -23.25 -23.98
C HIS A 30 -17.65 -22.97 -24.69
N GLY A 31 -17.69 -22.06 -25.67
CA GLY A 31 -16.50 -21.52 -26.33
C GLY A 31 -15.48 -21.01 -25.30
N PRO A 32 -14.19 -20.95 -25.65
CA PRO A 32 -13.12 -20.76 -24.68
C PRO A 32 -13.31 -19.43 -23.98
N THR A 33 -13.79 -19.49 -22.74
CA THR A 33 -13.78 -18.35 -21.84
C THR A 33 -12.35 -18.21 -21.41
N THR A 34 -11.65 -17.21 -21.96
CA THR A 34 -10.28 -16.87 -21.58
C THR A 34 -10.26 -16.46 -20.11
N GLN A 35 -10.14 -17.45 -19.24
CA GLN A 35 -9.82 -17.31 -17.84
C GLN A 35 -8.42 -16.70 -17.81
N THR A 36 -8.36 -15.37 -17.73
CA THR A 36 -7.11 -14.62 -17.67
C THR A 36 -6.48 -14.91 -16.32
N ASP A 37 -5.49 -15.80 -16.34
CA ASP A 37 -4.61 -16.12 -15.24
C ASP A 37 -4.18 -14.84 -14.50
N ALA A 38 -4.32 -14.84 -13.17
CA ALA A 38 -4.09 -13.71 -12.26
C ALA A 38 -2.59 -13.32 -12.10
N ARG A 39 -1.80 -13.40 -13.18
CA ARG A 39 -0.41 -12.98 -13.20
C ARG A 39 -0.23 -11.80 -14.16
N PRO A 40 0.32 -10.66 -13.70
CA PRO A 40 0.51 -9.50 -14.56
C PRO A 40 1.38 -9.86 -15.77
N SER A 41 0.99 -9.37 -16.94
CA SER A 41 1.78 -9.51 -18.16
C SER A 41 3.17 -8.90 -17.99
N LEU A 42 4.13 -9.34 -18.81
CA LEU A 42 5.47 -8.74 -18.83
C LEU A 42 5.42 -7.23 -19.08
N ALA A 43 4.47 -6.76 -19.88
CA ALA A 43 4.26 -5.35 -20.15
C ALA A 43 3.78 -4.59 -18.90
N GLN A 44 2.85 -5.16 -18.12
CA GLN A 44 2.40 -4.58 -16.85
C GLN A 44 3.55 -4.49 -15.84
N ARG A 45 4.31 -5.58 -15.65
CA ARG A 45 5.47 -5.58 -14.76
C ARG A 45 6.52 -4.53 -15.14
N ARG A 46 6.82 -4.38 -16.44
CA ARG A 46 7.74 -3.34 -16.92
C ARG A 46 7.19 -1.93 -16.67
N LYS A 47 5.89 -1.73 -16.84
CA LYS A 47 5.23 -0.44 -16.57
C LYS A 47 5.27 -0.10 -15.08
N GLU A 48 5.02 -1.06 -14.21
CA GLU A 48 5.09 -0.90 -12.74
C GLU A 48 6.52 -0.62 -12.29
N ALA A 49 7.50 -1.40 -12.77
CA ALA A 49 8.91 -1.18 -12.47
C ALA A 49 9.36 0.24 -12.84
N LEU A 50 8.98 0.73 -14.03
CA LEU A 50 9.27 2.10 -14.44
C LEU A 50 8.60 3.13 -13.54
N ARG A 51 7.36 2.88 -13.09
CA ARG A 51 6.66 3.79 -12.15
C ARG A 51 7.38 3.88 -10.80
N PHE A 52 7.87 2.76 -10.29
CA PHE A 52 8.66 2.74 -9.05
C PHE A 52 10.03 3.42 -9.22
N GLU A 53 10.69 3.22 -10.36
CA GLU A 53 11.95 3.90 -10.68
C GLU A 53 11.77 5.43 -10.74
N ILE A 54 10.70 5.90 -11.41
CA ILE A 54 10.33 7.33 -11.44
C ILE A 54 10.07 7.84 -10.02
N ALA A 55 9.33 7.10 -9.21
CA ALA A 55 9.00 7.49 -7.85
C ALA A 55 10.27 7.63 -6.99
N ALA A 56 11.18 6.66 -7.06
CA ALA A 56 12.44 6.68 -6.31
C ALA A 56 13.31 7.90 -6.66
N GLU A 57 13.46 8.22 -7.95
CA GLU A 57 14.23 9.40 -8.37
C GLU A 57 13.52 10.72 -8.02
N ALA A 58 12.19 10.77 -8.08
CA ALA A 58 11.43 11.93 -7.64
C ALA A 58 11.66 12.21 -6.15
N VAL A 59 11.55 11.19 -5.29
CA VAL A 59 11.81 11.35 -3.85
C VAL A 59 13.24 11.77 -3.58
N ARG A 60 14.22 11.17 -4.26
CA ARG A 60 15.63 11.53 -4.11
C ARG A 60 15.88 13.02 -4.45
N LEU A 61 15.27 13.52 -5.52
CA LEU A 61 15.39 14.94 -5.90
C LEU A 61 14.63 15.85 -4.92
N PHE A 62 13.41 15.47 -4.50
CA PHE A 62 12.67 16.23 -3.49
C PHE A 62 13.43 16.33 -2.18
N ALA A 63 14.08 15.25 -1.73
CA ALA A 63 14.92 15.27 -0.54
C ALA A 63 16.17 16.14 -0.70
N ALA A 64 16.81 16.12 -1.87
CA ALA A 64 18.08 16.81 -2.09
C ALA A 64 17.95 18.33 -2.27
N GLN A 65 16.88 18.80 -2.91
CA GLN A 65 16.74 20.22 -3.30
C GLN A 65 15.34 20.80 -3.01
N GLY A 66 14.43 20.01 -2.44
CA GLY A 66 13.05 20.42 -2.16
C GLY A 66 12.09 20.18 -3.34
N VAL A 67 10.80 20.05 -3.02
CA VAL A 67 9.72 19.81 -3.99
C VAL A 67 9.58 20.96 -4.98
N THR A 68 9.62 22.21 -4.49
CA THR A 68 9.46 23.41 -5.33
C THR A 68 10.58 23.59 -6.35
N ALA A 69 11.82 23.31 -5.97
CA ALA A 69 12.98 23.47 -6.86
C ALA A 69 13.13 22.31 -7.86
N THR A 70 12.37 21.22 -7.69
CA THR A 70 12.43 20.05 -8.56
C THR A 70 11.45 20.17 -9.72
N THR A 71 11.93 19.93 -10.94
CA THR A 71 11.08 19.92 -12.14
C THR A 71 10.84 18.50 -12.65
N GLY A 72 9.78 18.31 -13.44
CA GLY A 72 9.54 17.03 -14.09
C GLY A 72 10.62 16.65 -15.10
N GLU A 73 11.23 17.63 -15.76
CA GLU A 73 12.35 17.42 -16.67
C GLU A 73 13.57 16.84 -15.94
N GLN A 74 13.86 17.31 -14.72
CA GLN A 74 14.94 16.75 -13.89
C GLN A 74 14.65 15.29 -13.50
N ILE A 75 13.41 14.98 -13.12
CA ILE A 75 12.98 13.61 -12.79
C ILE A 75 13.11 12.71 -14.03
N ALA A 76 12.59 13.16 -15.18
CA ALA A 76 12.66 12.42 -16.43
C ALA A 76 14.10 12.16 -16.86
N GLN A 77 14.98 13.15 -16.73
CA GLN A 77 16.41 13.03 -17.02
C GLN A 77 17.09 12.04 -16.09
N ALA A 78 16.77 12.05 -14.79
CA ALA A 78 17.36 11.13 -13.81
C ALA A 78 17.03 9.66 -14.11
N VAL A 79 15.85 9.39 -14.66
CA VAL A 79 15.39 8.04 -15.07
C VAL A 79 15.82 7.68 -16.51
N GLY A 80 16.28 8.66 -17.30
CA GLY A 80 16.63 8.43 -18.72
C GLY A 80 15.43 8.33 -19.67
N ILE A 81 14.32 9.01 -19.35
CA ILE A 81 13.12 9.08 -20.20
C ILE A 81 12.82 10.51 -20.67
N SER A 82 11.95 10.66 -21.67
CA SER A 82 11.46 11.97 -22.06
C SER A 82 10.40 12.52 -21.09
N ALA A 83 10.31 13.84 -20.95
CA ALA A 83 9.23 14.49 -20.18
C ALA A 83 7.84 14.08 -20.68
N ARG A 84 7.65 13.93 -22.00
CA ARG A 84 6.42 13.36 -22.58
C ARG A 84 6.09 11.98 -22.04
N THR A 85 7.11 11.14 -21.82
CA THR A 85 6.92 9.80 -21.23
C THR A 85 6.55 9.91 -19.76
N LEU A 86 7.23 10.76 -18.98
CA LEU A 86 6.87 11.02 -17.58
C LEU A 86 5.39 11.44 -17.46
N TRP A 87 4.97 12.45 -18.23
CA TRP A 87 3.61 13.01 -18.19
C TRP A 87 2.52 12.05 -18.66
N ARG A 88 2.88 11.02 -19.43
CA ARG A 88 1.96 9.92 -19.76
C ARG A 88 1.67 9.03 -18.55
N HIS A 89 2.59 8.93 -17.59
CA HIS A 89 2.44 8.11 -16.39
C HIS A 89 1.91 8.90 -15.19
N PHE A 90 2.22 10.18 -15.11
CA PHE A 90 1.98 11.02 -13.94
C PHE A 90 1.55 12.42 -14.39
N PRO A 91 0.37 12.92 -14.00
CA PRO A 91 -0.10 14.25 -14.43
C PRO A 91 0.71 15.40 -13.83
N THR A 92 1.34 15.19 -12.67
CA THR A 92 2.16 16.21 -11.96
C THR A 92 3.46 15.59 -11.43
N LYS A 93 4.44 16.43 -11.11
CA LYS A 93 5.70 15.96 -10.50
C LYS A 93 5.46 15.33 -9.12
N GLU A 94 4.50 15.84 -8.35
CA GLU A 94 4.15 15.32 -7.04
C GLU A 94 3.47 13.94 -7.15
N SER A 95 2.63 13.74 -8.18
CA SER A 95 2.00 12.43 -8.41
C SER A 95 3.00 11.32 -8.76
N CYS A 96 4.25 11.67 -9.12
CA CYS A 96 5.31 10.70 -9.36
C CYS A 96 5.63 9.85 -8.12
N VAL A 97 5.38 10.38 -6.92
CA VAL A 97 5.67 9.66 -5.67
C VAL A 97 4.54 8.74 -5.20
N LEU A 98 3.38 8.79 -5.86
CA LEU A 98 2.20 7.99 -5.51
C LEU A 98 2.50 6.49 -5.35
N PRO A 99 3.28 5.83 -6.25
CA PRO A 99 3.59 4.41 -6.07
C PRO A 99 4.30 4.08 -4.75
N LEU A 100 5.13 4.99 -4.23
CA LEU A 100 5.82 4.78 -2.95
C LEU A 100 4.91 5.09 -1.75
N LEU A 101 4.07 6.13 -1.86
CA LEU A 101 3.09 6.46 -0.81
C LEU A 101 2.03 5.36 -0.66
N SER A 102 1.54 4.79 -1.76
CA SER A 102 0.53 3.73 -1.73
C SER A 102 1.09 2.39 -1.27
N ALA A 103 2.37 2.08 -1.51
CA ALA A 103 2.94 0.76 -1.23
C ALA A 103 2.80 0.31 0.23
N GLY A 104 2.99 1.22 1.19
CA GLY A 104 2.82 0.90 2.61
C GLY A 104 1.36 0.61 2.97
N LEU A 105 0.43 1.36 2.41
CA LEU A 105 -1.01 1.17 2.61
C LEU A 105 -1.51 -0.12 1.94
N GLU A 106 -1.08 -0.38 0.70
CA GLU A 106 -1.36 -1.62 -0.03
C GLU A 106 -0.86 -2.83 0.76
N SER A 107 0.38 -2.77 1.27
CA SER A 107 0.90 -3.83 2.13
C SER A 107 0.08 -4.02 3.40
N ALA A 108 -0.41 -2.94 4.03
CA ALA A 108 -1.27 -3.05 5.21
C ALA A 108 -2.64 -3.69 4.87
N ILE A 109 -3.21 -3.37 3.70
CA ILE A 109 -4.45 -3.96 3.21
C ILE A 109 -4.27 -5.44 2.88
N ASP A 110 -3.15 -5.82 2.26
CA ASP A 110 -2.81 -7.21 2.00
C ASP A 110 -2.71 -8.00 3.31
N GLN A 111 -2.06 -7.43 4.34
CA GLN A 111 -2.01 -8.05 5.67
C GLN A 111 -3.39 -8.17 6.33
N LEU A 112 -4.33 -7.24 6.05
CA LEU A 112 -5.72 -7.37 6.48
C LEU A 112 -6.47 -8.47 5.72
N GLY A 113 -6.02 -8.85 4.51
CA GLY A 113 -6.55 -9.98 3.76
C GLY A 113 -6.37 -11.31 4.49
N ASP A 114 -5.31 -11.45 5.28
CA ASP A 114 -5.01 -12.63 6.09
C ASP A 114 -5.72 -12.62 7.47
N TRP A 115 -6.50 -11.59 7.78
CA TRP A 115 -7.18 -11.43 9.06
C TRP A 115 -8.23 -12.55 9.30
N PRO A 116 -8.03 -13.47 10.27
CA PRO A 116 -8.91 -14.62 10.45
C PRO A 116 -10.34 -14.20 10.84
N PRO A 117 -11.39 -14.92 10.39
CA PRO A 117 -12.79 -14.51 10.59
C PRO A 117 -13.22 -14.44 12.06
N ASP A 118 -12.65 -15.30 12.92
CA ASP A 118 -13.05 -15.41 14.33
C ASP A 118 -12.15 -14.61 15.29
N THR A 119 -11.26 -13.77 14.77
CA THR A 119 -10.30 -12.99 15.58
C THR A 119 -10.67 -11.50 15.59
N GLY A 120 -10.68 -10.85 16.75
CA GLY A 120 -10.84 -9.40 16.84
C GLY A 120 -9.69 -8.65 16.14
N LEU A 121 -9.97 -7.47 15.57
CA LEU A 121 -8.94 -6.71 14.84
C LEU A 121 -7.74 -6.36 15.73
N LEU A 122 -7.99 -5.92 16.97
CA LEU A 122 -6.95 -5.60 17.94
C LEU A 122 -6.13 -6.84 18.33
N ASP A 123 -6.76 -8.00 18.48
CA ASP A 123 -6.07 -9.25 18.80
C ASP A 123 -5.16 -9.69 17.65
N TYR A 124 -5.63 -9.53 16.41
CA TYR A 124 -4.86 -9.82 15.21
C TYR A 124 -3.59 -8.97 15.13
N PHE A 125 -3.71 -7.65 15.27
CA PHE A 125 -2.55 -6.75 15.25
C PHE A 125 -1.63 -6.94 16.47
N THR A 126 -2.18 -7.29 17.64
CA THR A 126 -1.38 -7.67 18.81
C THR A 126 -0.56 -8.94 18.54
N GLY A 127 -1.09 -9.87 17.74
CA GLY A 127 -0.35 -11.02 17.21
C GLY A 127 0.83 -10.59 16.33
N LEU A 128 0.58 -9.72 15.35
CA LEU A 128 1.62 -9.21 14.43
C LEU A 128 2.76 -8.47 15.17
N CYS A 129 2.44 -7.69 16.20
CA CYS A 129 3.44 -7.03 17.04
C CYS A 129 4.39 -8.03 17.72
N ARG A 130 3.86 -9.16 18.20
CA ARG A 130 4.66 -10.18 18.90
C ARG A 130 5.54 -11.00 17.97
N THR A 131 5.10 -11.21 16.74
CA THR A 131 5.84 -12.02 15.76
C THR A 131 6.87 -11.21 14.99
N GLY A 132 6.78 -9.87 14.98
CA GLY A 132 7.71 -8.98 14.30
C GLY A 132 7.70 -9.13 12.77
N VAL A 133 6.56 -9.57 12.21
CA VAL A 133 6.45 -9.98 10.81
C VAL A 133 6.32 -8.80 9.85
N LEU A 134 6.03 -7.59 10.34
CA LEU A 134 5.97 -6.41 9.49
C LEU A 134 7.39 -6.00 9.06
N PRO A 135 7.64 -5.80 7.76
CA PRO A 135 8.92 -5.29 7.30
C PRO A 135 9.11 -3.84 7.77
N ALA A 136 10.35 -3.48 8.11
CA ALA A 136 10.69 -2.09 8.37
C ALA A 136 10.45 -1.25 7.09
N ALA A 137 9.88 -0.05 7.27
CA ALA A 137 9.72 0.88 6.16
C ALA A 137 11.09 1.41 5.74
N ALA A 138 11.32 1.54 4.42
CA ALA A 138 12.56 2.13 3.93
C ALA A 138 12.65 3.60 4.37
N PRO A 139 13.83 4.10 4.80
CA PRO A 139 13.98 5.49 5.28
C PRO A 139 13.45 6.53 4.28
N VAL A 140 13.66 6.29 2.98
CA VAL A 140 13.17 7.16 1.90
C VAL A 140 11.64 7.33 1.88
N ILE A 141 10.89 6.32 2.32
CA ILE A 141 9.42 6.38 2.43
C ILE A 141 9.03 7.19 3.65
N LEU A 142 9.74 7.04 4.77
CA LEU A 142 9.49 7.83 5.99
C LEU A 142 9.75 9.31 5.75
N ASP A 143 10.85 9.65 5.09
CA ASP A 143 11.16 11.02 4.67
C ASP A 143 10.06 11.58 3.76
N LEU A 144 9.59 10.78 2.81
CA LEU A 144 8.49 11.19 1.94
C LEU A 144 7.20 11.47 2.71
N ILE A 145 6.81 10.59 3.65
CA ILE A 145 5.64 10.80 4.51
C ILE A 145 5.82 12.09 5.33
N ARG A 146 7.01 12.33 5.91
CA ARG A 146 7.31 13.57 6.65
C ARG A 146 7.15 14.80 5.76
N MET A 147 7.58 14.77 4.51
CA MET A 147 7.44 15.90 3.57
C MET A 147 5.96 16.26 3.31
N THR A 148 5.02 15.32 3.41
CA THR A 148 3.57 15.61 3.25
C THR A 148 3.02 16.54 4.33
N SER A 149 3.66 16.61 5.51
CA SER A 149 3.25 17.53 6.57
C SER A 149 3.56 18.99 6.19
N THR A 150 4.65 19.21 5.46
CA THR A 150 5.15 20.54 5.10
C THR A 150 4.79 20.98 3.68
N ASP A 151 4.60 20.06 2.74
CA ASP A 151 4.28 20.35 1.34
C ASP A 151 2.79 20.03 1.02
N PRO A 152 1.95 21.04 0.73
CA PRO A 152 0.53 20.83 0.43
C PRO A 152 0.24 19.96 -0.80
N ALA A 153 1.11 19.96 -1.81
CA ALA A 153 0.88 19.20 -3.05
C ALA A 153 1.19 17.71 -2.83
N LEU A 154 2.24 17.39 -2.08
CA LEU A 154 2.49 16.03 -1.60
C LEU A 154 1.40 15.56 -0.63
N ARG A 155 0.92 16.44 0.26
CA ARG A 155 -0.22 16.12 1.13
C ARG A 155 -1.46 15.72 0.34
N ALA A 156 -1.75 16.40 -0.76
CA ALA A 156 -2.88 16.04 -1.61
C ALA A 156 -2.73 14.64 -2.21
N VAL A 157 -1.52 14.27 -2.67
CA VAL A 157 -1.24 12.91 -3.18
C VAL A 157 -1.37 11.85 -2.08
N TRP A 158 -0.89 12.14 -0.86
CA TRP A 158 -1.01 11.25 0.29
C TRP A 158 -2.46 10.99 0.69
N LEU A 159 -3.27 12.05 0.77
CA LEU A 159 -4.70 11.92 1.08
C LEU A 159 -5.46 11.22 -0.04
N GLN A 160 -5.09 11.44 -1.31
CA GLN A 160 -5.69 10.73 -2.44
C GLN A 160 -5.41 9.22 -2.36
N ALA A 161 -4.16 8.81 -2.05
CA ALA A 161 -3.81 7.41 -1.90
C ALA A 161 -4.68 6.71 -0.83
N HIS A 162 -4.94 7.40 0.28
CA HIS A 162 -5.83 6.92 1.33
C HIS A 162 -7.30 6.92 0.93
N ASP A 163 -7.78 7.90 0.18
CA ASP A 163 -9.16 7.93 -0.32
C ASP A 163 -9.42 6.79 -1.32
N ASP A 164 -8.46 6.56 -2.23
CA ASP A 164 -8.51 5.49 -3.23
C ASP A 164 -8.57 4.08 -2.60
N ALA A 165 -8.10 3.93 -1.36
CA ALA A 165 -8.14 2.69 -0.61
C ALA A 165 -9.49 2.40 0.07
N LEU A 166 -10.36 3.40 0.25
CA LEU A 166 -11.62 3.25 0.97
C LEU A 166 -12.56 2.20 0.36
N PRO A 167 -12.73 2.09 -0.98
CA PRO A 167 -13.55 1.03 -1.57
C PRO A 167 -13.05 -0.37 -1.21
N VAL A 168 -11.72 -0.59 -1.23
CA VAL A 168 -11.10 -1.89 -0.93
C VAL A 168 -11.32 -2.28 0.54
N LEU A 169 -11.10 -1.33 1.45
CA LEU A 169 -11.37 -1.53 2.89
C LEU A 169 -12.86 -1.76 3.15
N GLY A 170 -13.74 -1.04 2.45
CA GLY A 170 -15.18 -1.22 2.54
C GLY A 170 -15.63 -2.61 2.11
N GLU A 171 -15.08 -3.13 1.00
CA GLU A 171 -15.34 -4.50 0.56
C GLU A 171 -14.84 -5.55 1.55
N LEU A 172 -13.63 -5.37 2.09
CA LEU A 172 -13.05 -6.26 3.09
C LEU A 172 -13.96 -6.37 4.32
N LEU A 173 -14.41 -5.23 4.85
CA LEU A 173 -15.28 -5.17 6.02
C LEU A 173 -16.69 -5.72 5.71
N ALA A 174 -17.26 -5.39 4.55
CA ALA A 174 -18.57 -5.89 4.14
C ALA A 174 -18.60 -7.43 4.08
N ARG A 175 -17.59 -8.05 3.47
CA ARG A 175 -17.45 -9.51 3.41
C ARG A 175 -17.41 -10.12 4.82
N ARG A 176 -16.70 -9.46 5.74
CA ARG A 176 -16.53 -9.95 7.10
C ARG A 176 -17.80 -9.88 7.93
N THR A 177 -18.58 -8.81 7.79
CA THR A 177 -19.80 -8.60 8.60
C THR A 177 -21.07 -9.14 7.93
N GLY A 178 -20.97 -9.68 6.72
CA GLY A 178 -22.12 -10.07 5.90
C GLY A 178 -22.98 -8.87 5.43
N GLY A 179 -22.37 -7.69 5.33
CA GLY A 179 -23.04 -6.43 4.95
C GLY A 179 -22.76 -6.01 3.51
N SER A 180 -23.12 -4.77 3.18
CA SER A 180 -22.82 -4.15 1.88
C SER A 180 -21.77 -3.03 2.01
N PRO A 181 -20.82 -2.88 1.07
CA PRO A 181 -19.90 -1.73 1.04
C PRO A 181 -20.63 -0.38 0.92
N GLY A 182 -21.87 -0.40 0.45
CA GLY A 182 -22.73 0.78 0.37
C GLY A 182 -23.27 1.26 1.72
N ASP A 183 -23.31 0.38 2.73
CA ASP A 183 -23.91 0.65 4.04
C ASP A 183 -23.12 1.72 4.79
N LEU A 184 -23.83 2.69 5.38
CA LEU A 184 -23.20 3.78 6.13
C LEU A 184 -22.29 3.26 7.24
N ARG A 185 -22.69 2.19 7.94
CA ARG A 185 -21.87 1.57 9.00
C ARG A 185 -20.54 1.05 8.45
N ILE A 186 -20.55 0.37 7.30
CA ILE A 186 -19.33 -0.16 6.68
C ILE A 186 -18.44 0.97 6.18
N LYS A 187 -19.03 2.01 5.58
CA LYS A 187 -18.28 3.22 5.16
C LYS A 187 -17.60 3.91 6.33
N VAL A 188 -18.30 4.06 7.45
CA VAL A 188 -17.73 4.64 8.68
C VAL A 188 -16.59 3.77 9.19
N HIS A 189 -16.77 2.45 9.29
CA HIS A 189 -15.70 1.55 9.73
C HIS A 189 -14.47 1.56 8.80
N ALA A 190 -14.68 1.60 7.49
CA ALA A 190 -13.60 1.70 6.51
C ALA A 190 -12.83 3.03 6.66
N ALA A 191 -13.56 4.15 6.81
CA ALA A 191 -12.96 5.46 7.05
C ALA A 191 -12.19 5.53 8.38
N THR A 192 -12.73 4.95 9.44
CA THR A 192 -12.08 4.84 10.75
C THR A 192 -10.79 4.02 10.67
N LEU A 193 -10.84 2.84 10.05
CA LEU A 193 -9.67 1.99 9.85
C LEU A 193 -8.61 2.70 9.01
N ASN A 194 -9.00 3.29 7.89
CA ASN A 194 -8.11 4.05 7.02
C ASN A 194 -7.46 5.24 7.75
N GLY A 195 -8.23 5.95 8.57
CA GLY A 195 -7.74 7.04 9.41
C GLY A 195 -6.71 6.57 10.45
N ALA A 196 -6.94 5.42 11.08
CA ALA A 196 -5.99 4.81 12.01
C ALA A 196 -4.68 4.40 11.31
N LEU A 197 -4.76 3.75 10.14
CA LEU A 197 -3.59 3.40 9.33
C LEU A 197 -2.77 4.64 8.94
N ARG A 198 -3.46 5.69 8.47
CA ARG A 198 -2.83 6.96 8.09
C ARG A 198 -2.12 7.62 9.27
N ALA A 199 -2.82 7.77 10.41
CA ALA A 199 -2.28 8.40 11.61
C ALA A 199 -1.07 7.63 12.15
N ALA A 200 -1.12 6.28 12.15
CA ALA A 200 0.01 5.45 12.55
C ALA A 200 1.23 5.63 11.63
N ALA A 201 1.03 5.70 10.31
CA ALA A 201 2.11 5.91 9.36
C ALA A 201 2.76 7.30 9.51
N GLU A 202 1.96 8.34 9.67
CA GLU A 202 2.42 9.72 9.91
C GLU A 202 3.21 9.84 11.23
N ASP A 203 2.68 9.27 12.31
CA ASP A 203 3.32 9.26 13.63
C ASP A 203 4.61 8.43 13.65
N PHE A 204 4.60 7.25 13.03
CA PHE A 204 5.79 6.41 12.87
C PHE A 204 6.89 7.16 12.10
N ALA A 205 6.56 7.76 10.96
CA ALA A 205 7.52 8.55 10.18
C ALA A 205 8.06 9.76 10.96
N HIS A 206 7.24 10.40 11.79
CA HIS A 206 7.69 11.50 12.63
C HIS A 206 8.65 11.06 13.73
N ARG A 207 8.38 9.93 14.40
CA ARG A 207 9.19 9.43 15.52
C ARG A 207 10.49 8.76 15.08
N TYR A 208 10.44 8.01 13.98
CA TYR A 208 11.51 7.09 13.59
C TYR A 208 12.16 7.43 12.24
N GLY A 209 11.77 8.52 11.58
CA GLY A 209 12.33 8.89 10.28
C GLY A 209 13.85 9.12 10.27
N ASP A 210 14.43 9.47 11.41
CA ASP A 210 15.87 9.68 11.58
C ASP A 210 16.56 8.49 12.29
N ASP A 211 15.82 7.43 12.63
CA ASP A 211 16.32 6.25 13.33
C ASP A 211 16.60 5.09 12.35
N PRO A 212 17.88 4.78 12.07
CA PRO A 212 18.25 3.71 11.15
C PRO A 212 17.97 2.31 11.72
N ASP A 213 17.76 2.19 13.03
CA ASP A 213 17.55 0.92 13.75
C ASP A 213 16.07 0.65 14.04
N ALA A 214 15.16 1.53 13.61
CA ALA A 214 13.72 1.36 13.79
C ALA A 214 13.24 0.03 13.19
N ALA A 215 12.74 -0.86 14.04
CA ALA A 215 12.30 -2.18 13.63
C ALA A 215 10.81 -2.21 13.22
N GLY A 216 10.42 -3.35 12.63
CA GLY A 216 9.02 -3.61 12.25
C GLY A 216 8.06 -3.68 13.45
N SER A 217 8.58 -3.90 14.65
CA SER A 217 7.79 -3.89 15.90
C SER A 217 7.23 -2.51 16.24
N GLU A 218 7.93 -1.45 15.88
CA GLU A 218 7.63 -0.07 16.23
C GLU A 218 6.49 0.45 15.36
N ILE A 219 6.47 0.12 14.07
CA ILE A 219 5.32 0.41 13.20
C ILE A 219 4.09 -0.39 13.63
N ALA A 220 4.27 -1.65 14.04
CA ALA A 220 3.19 -2.47 14.57
C ALA A 220 2.59 -1.86 15.85
N ALA A 221 3.43 -1.33 16.74
CA ALA A 221 3.00 -0.63 17.94
C ALA A 221 2.23 0.65 17.64
N CYS A 222 2.72 1.52 16.73
CA CYS A 222 2.00 2.71 16.28
C CYS A 222 0.63 2.36 15.68
N LEU A 223 0.55 1.29 14.88
CA LEU A 223 -0.71 0.78 14.31
C LEU A 223 -1.67 0.31 15.41
N LEU A 224 -1.19 -0.46 16.37
CA LEU A 224 -2.01 -0.96 17.47
C LEU A 224 -2.57 0.17 18.33
N ASP A 225 -1.75 1.19 18.63
CA ASP A 225 -2.19 2.36 19.41
C ASP A 225 -3.23 3.19 18.63
N ALA A 226 -3.04 3.39 17.33
CA ALA A 226 -4.03 4.07 16.49
C ALA A 226 -5.36 3.30 16.40
N LEU A 227 -5.30 1.97 16.28
CA LEU A 227 -6.49 1.12 16.26
C LEU A 227 -7.21 1.10 17.62
N ARG A 228 -6.48 1.14 18.74
CA ARG A 228 -7.08 1.29 20.07
C ARG A 228 -7.82 2.60 20.20
N ALA A 229 -7.18 3.71 19.84
CA ALA A 229 -7.83 5.02 19.84
C ALA A 229 -9.10 5.03 18.97
N ALA A 230 -9.05 4.40 17.79
CA ALA A 230 -10.21 4.24 16.93
C ALA A 230 -11.33 3.39 17.54
N SER A 231 -10.99 2.36 18.32
CA SER A 231 -11.96 1.49 19.01
C SER A 231 -12.58 2.14 20.25
N GLU A 232 -11.84 2.98 20.96
CA GLU A 232 -12.33 3.74 22.11
C GLU A 232 -13.35 4.81 21.69
N GLY A 233 -13.26 5.27 20.44
CA GLY A 233 -14.14 6.27 19.87
C GLY A 233 -13.70 7.69 20.23
N LEU A 234 -14.64 8.63 20.15
CA LEU A 234 -14.35 10.02 20.48
C LEU A 234 -14.55 10.27 21.97
N PRO A 235 -13.73 11.13 22.61
CA PRO A 235 -13.79 11.36 24.04
C PRO A 235 -14.96 12.28 24.40
N TYR A 236 -16.20 11.78 24.36
CA TYR A 236 -17.37 12.49 24.86
C TYR A 236 -18.59 11.59 25.12
#